data_AF-A0A0Q2S7D9-F1
#
_entry.id   AF-A0A0Q2S7D9-F1
#
_cell.length_a   1.000
_cell.length_b   1.000
_cell.length_c   1.000
_cell.angle_alpha   90.00
_cell.angle_beta   90.00
_cell.angle_gamma   90.00
#
_symmetry.space_group_name_H-M   'P 1'
#
loop_
_entity.id
_entity.type
_entity.pdbx_description
1 polymer ?
#
loop_
_entity_poly.entity_id
_entity_poly.type
_entity_poly.pdbx_seq_one_letter_code
_entity_poly.pdbx_strand_id
1 'polypeptide(L)'
;MSVSPDKMLTVLSLRFGNIDWEKATAKQYELLKDERIWRAFLNGYAKNGFVVFDEDALPREELLEALKELEPEIIGEERIAVKELVESSYSWNNILGSMES
;
A
#
# COMPACT_ATOMS: atom_id res chain seq x y z
N MET A 1 7.27 4.35 -18.85
CA MET A 1 5.85 4.00 -19.10
C MET A 1 5.04 5.29 -19.10
N SER A 2 4.15 5.50 -20.08
CA SER A 2 3.20 6.62 -20.04
C SER A 2 1.92 6.07 -19.40
N VAL A 3 1.66 6.40 -18.14
CA VAL A 3 0.46 5.95 -17.42
C VAL A 3 -0.58 7.06 -17.45
N SER A 4 -1.82 6.72 -17.78
CA SER A 4 -2.92 7.67 -17.78
C SER A 4 -3.21 8.17 -16.35
N PRO A 5 -3.31 9.49 -16.13
CA PRO A 5 -3.54 10.07 -14.81
C PRO A 5 -4.88 9.67 -14.19
N ASP A 6 -5.87 9.34 -15.03
CA ASP A 6 -7.20 8.87 -14.61
C ASP A 6 -7.29 7.35 -14.44
N LYS A 7 -6.17 6.63 -14.57
CA LYS A 7 -6.15 5.20 -14.27
C LYS A 7 -6.45 4.99 -12.79
N MET A 8 -7.38 4.08 -12.51
CA MET A 8 -7.77 3.73 -11.15
C MET A 8 -6.87 2.61 -10.63
N LEU A 9 -6.41 2.76 -9.39
CA LEU A 9 -5.66 1.77 -8.63
C LEU A 9 -6.50 1.34 -7.44
N THR A 10 -6.26 0.13 -6.96
CA THR A 10 -6.89 -0.40 -5.77
C THR A 10 -5.99 -0.17 -4.57
N VAL A 11 -6.54 0.41 -3.51
CA VAL A 11 -5.88 0.51 -2.20
C VAL A 11 -6.55 -0.50 -1.29
N LEU A 12 -5.76 -1.44 -0.79
CA LEU A 12 -6.21 -2.46 0.13
C LEU A 12 -5.63 -2.17 1.51
N SER A 13 -6.49 -1.90 2.48
CA SER A 13 -6.13 -1.75 3.88
C SER A 13 -6.16 -3.10 4.57
N LEU A 14 -5.06 -3.42 5.25
CA LEU A 14 -4.79 -4.74 5.81
C LEU A 14 -4.50 -4.64 7.31
N ARG A 15 -4.98 -5.63 8.05
CA ARG A 15 -4.55 -5.95 9.41
C ARG A 15 -3.78 -7.27 9.38
N PHE A 16 -2.77 -7.42 10.23
CA PHE A 16 -1.88 -8.58 10.22
C PHE A 16 -1.89 -9.31 11.56
N GLY A 17 -2.05 -10.63 11.54
CA GLY A 17 -1.96 -11.47 12.74
C GLY A 17 -0.52 -11.67 13.22
N ASN A 18 0.39 -11.90 12.28
CA ASN A 18 1.76 -12.34 12.52
C ASN A 18 2.78 -11.42 11.83
N ILE A 19 2.92 -10.20 12.33
CA ILE A 19 3.87 -9.22 11.82
C ILE A 19 4.71 -8.62 12.97
N ASP A 20 5.97 -8.36 12.67
CA ASP A 20 6.93 -7.61 13.47
C ASP A 20 7.67 -6.63 12.55
N TRP A 21 8.50 -5.75 13.12
CA TRP A 21 9.14 -4.67 12.36
C TRP A 21 10.12 -5.20 11.29
N GLU A 22 10.76 -6.34 11.53
CA GLU A 22 11.70 -6.97 10.57
C GLU A 22 10.91 -7.53 9.39
N LYS A 23 9.87 -8.33 9.66
CA LYS A 23 8.99 -8.89 8.63
C LYS A 23 8.29 -7.79 7.81
N ALA A 24 7.80 -6.74 8.48
CA ALA A 24 7.16 -5.62 7.80
C ALA A 24 8.12 -4.94 6.81
N THR A 25 9.34 -4.66 7.25
CA THR A 25 10.37 -4.00 6.42
C THR A 25 10.78 -4.89 5.25
N ALA A 26 11.07 -6.17 5.52
CA ALA A 26 11.45 -7.13 4.49
C ALA A 26 10.35 -7.28 3.44
N LYS A 27 9.11 -7.53 3.88
CA LYS A 27 7.98 -7.75 2.97
C LYS A 27 7.63 -6.50 2.17
N GLN A 28 7.70 -5.31 2.79
CA GLN A 28 7.50 -4.06 2.08
C GLN A 28 8.53 -3.87 0.96
N TYR A 29 9.81 -4.20 1.22
CA TYR A 29 10.85 -4.15 0.19
C TYR A 29 10.61 -5.16 -0.93
N GLU A 30 10.12 -6.36 -0.63
CA GLU A 30 9.75 -7.36 -1.63
C GLU A 30 8.59 -6.89 -2.52
N LEU A 31 7.51 -6.37 -1.91
CA LEU A 31 6.34 -5.88 -2.64
C LEU A 31 6.73 -4.74 -3.61
N LEU A 32 7.57 -3.81 -3.17
CA LEU A 32 7.98 -2.66 -3.98
C LEU A 32 8.94 -3.01 -5.14
N LYS A 33 9.40 -4.26 -5.26
CA LYS A 33 10.10 -4.74 -6.46
C LYS A 33 9.14 -5.08 -7.60
N ASP A 34 7.87 -5.35 -7.29
CA ASP A 34 6.86 -5.62 -8.30
C ASP A 34 6.34 -4.30 -8.88
N GLU A 35 6.58 -4.07 -10.17
CA GLU A 35 6.18 -2.82 -10.85
C GLU A 35 4.65 -2.63 -10.89
N ARG A 36 3.87 -3.68 -10.62
CA ARG A 36 2.40 -3.63 -10.53
C ARG A 36 1.94 -3.06 -9.18
N ILE A 37 2.84 -3.03 -8.18
CA ILE A 37 2.61 -2.44 -6.87
C ILE A 37 3.18 -1.01 -6.88
N TRP A 38 2.29 -0.05 -6.71
CA TRP A 38 2.62 1.37 -6.79
C TRP A 38 3.09 1.91 -5.44
N ARG A 39 2.51 1.41 -4.36
CA ARG A 39 2.87 1.81 -3.00
C ARG A 39 2.54 0.69 -2.04
N ALA A 40 3.41 0.47 -1.06
CA ALA A 40 3.13 -0.45 0.04
C ALA A 40 3.64 0.19 1.32
N PHE A 41 2.83 0.11 2.37
CA PHE A 41 3.20 0.50 3.71
C PHE A 41 2.74 -0.58 4.69
N LEU A 42 3.70 -1.21 5.36
CA LEU A 42 3.45 -2.25 6.35
C LEU A 42 3.99 -1.80 7.71
N ASN A 43 3.17 -1.84 8.74
CA ASN A 43 3.55 -1.45 10.09
C ASN A 43 3.50 -2.65 11.04
N GLY A 44 4.68 -3.16 11.39
CA GLY A 44 4.82 -4.27 12.33
C GLY A 44 4.40 -3.95 13.77
N TYR A 45 4.49 -2.68 14.19
CA TYR A 45 4.10 -2.27 15.54
C TYR A 45 2.58 -2.14 15.68
N ALA A 46 1.94 -1.47 14.72
CA ALA A 46 0.49 -1.26 14.70
C ALA A 46 -0.29 -2.45 14.13
N LYS A 47 0.42 -3.47 13.61
CA LYS A 47 -0.14 -4.66 12.96
C LYS A 47 -1.12 -4.34 11.84
N ASN A 48 -0.84 -3.30 11.07
CA ASN A 48 -1.68 -2.84 9.99
C ASN A 48 -0.83 -2.28 8.84
N GLY A 49 -1.48 -2.00 7.72
CA GLY A 49 -0.81 -1.43 6.56
C GLY A 49 -1.77 -1.25 5.40
N PHE A 50 -1.23 -0.78 4.28
CA PHE A 50 -1.97 -0.70 3.04
C PHE A 50 -1.07 -1.00 1.85
N VAL A 51 -1.68 -1.50 0.78
CA VAL A 51 -1.03 -1.73 -0.51
C VAL A 51 -1.86 -1.08 -1.61
N VAL A 52 -1.21 -0.28 -2.44
CA VAL A 52 -1.77 0.34 -3.64
C VAL A 52 -1.21 -0.39 -4.85
N PHE A 53 -2.08 -0.99 -5.65
CA PHE A 53 -1.68 -1.82 -6.78
C PHE A 53 -2.67 -1.70 -7.95
N ASP A 54 -2.19 -2.09 -9.12
CA ASP A 54 -2.99 -2.17 -10.33
C ASP A 54 -3.71 -3.53 -10.39
N GLU A 55 -4.98 -3.58 -9.97
CA GLU A 55 -5.74 -4.85 -9.90
C GLU A 55 -5.94 -5.52 -11.26
N ASP A 56 -5.94 -4.75 -12.36
CA ASP A 56 -5.98 -5.27 -13.72
C ASP A 56 -4.71 -6.07 -14.09
N ALA A 57 -3.57 -5.78 -13.45
CA ALA A 57 -2.29 -6.43 -13.73
C ALA A 57 -1.84 -7.40 -12.62
N LEU A 58 -2.29 -7.18 -11.38
CA LEU A 58 -2.01 -8.00 -10.21
C LEU A 58 -3.33 -8.41 -9.56
N PRO A 59 -3.77 -9.67 -9.72
CA PRO A 59 -5.00 -10.12 -9.07
C PRO A 59 -4.82 -10.10 -7.55
N ARG A 60 -5.87 -9.68 -6.83
CA ARG A 60 -5.87 -9.58 -5.37
C ARG A 60 -5.43 -10.86 -4.65
N GLU A 61 -5.76 -12.02 -5.21
CA GLU A 61 -5.44 -13.33 -4.63
C GLU A 61 -3.92 -13.56 -4.61
N GLU A 62 -3.21 -13.13 -5.66
CA GLU A 62 -1.75 -13.22 -5.76
C GLU A 62 -1.09 -12.30 -4.71
N LEU A 63 -1.62 -11.09 -4.50
CA LEU A 63 -1.16 -10.19 -3.44
C LEU A 63 -1.35 -10.79 -2.05
N LEU A 64 -2.53 -11.35 -1.77
CA LEU A 64 -2.82 -11.97 -0.47
C LEU A 64 -1.97 -13.22 -0.22
N GLU A 65 -1.67 -14.00 -1.27
CA GLU A 65 -0.78 -15.14 -1.18
C GLU A 65 0.65 -14.71 -0.83
N ALA A 66 1.17 -13.65 -1.47
CA ALA A 66 2.48 -13.08 -1.16
C ALA A 66 2.58 -12.56 0.29
N LEU A 67 1.44 -12.19 0.88
CA LEU A 67 1.35 -11.67 2.26
C LEU A 67 0.95 -12.74 3.28
N LYS A 68 0.63 -13.97 2.86
CA LYS A 68 -0.01 -15.01 3.69
C LYS A 68 0.74 -15.31 5.00
N GLU A 69 2.07 -15.25 4.98
CA GLU A 69 2.92 -15.45 6.16
C GLU A 69 2.67 -14.44 7.29
N LEU A 70 2.13 -13.26 6.96
CA LEU A 70 1.80 -12.19 7.89
C LEU A 70 0.37 -12.32 8.44
N GLU A 71 -0.38 -13.33 8.01
CA GLU A 71 -1.80 -13.53 8.32
C GLU A 71 -2.64 -12.27 8.01
N PRO A 72 -2.75 -11.89 6.72
CA PRO A 72 -3.42 -10.66 6.31
C PRO A 72 -4.95 -10.80 6.39
N GLU A 73 -5.60 -9.81 6.98
CA GLU A 73 -7.05 -9.61 7.02
C GLU A 73 -7.38 -8.29 6.31
N ILE A 74 -8.29 -8.33 5.33
CA ILE A 74 -8.76 -7.13 4.65
C ILE A 74 -9.72 -6.38 5.57
N ILE A 75 -9.35 -5.15 5.92
CA ILE A 75 -10.17 -4.26 6.76
C ILE A 75 -10.77 -3.09 5.97
N GLY A 76 -10.34 -2.88 4.73
CA GLY A 76 -10.88 -1.85 3.86
C GLY A 76 -10.36 -1.97 2.43
N GLU A 77 -11.16 -1.47 1.50
CA GLU A 77 -10.85 -1.39 0.08
C GLU A 77 -11.36 -0.03 -0.42
N GLU A 78 -10.50 0.70 -1.13
CA GLU A 78 -10.85 1.93 -1.81
C GLU A 78 -10.18 1.98 -3.18
N ARG A 79 -10.64 2.89 -4.04
CA ARG A 79 -10.03 3.12 -5.35
C ARG A 79 -9.52 4.55 -5.43
N ILE A 80 -8.32 4.71 -5.97
CA ILE A 80 -7.65 6.01 -6.10
C ILE A 80 -7.16 6.20 -7.53
N ALA A 81 -7.31 7.39 -8.10
CA ALA A 81 -6.71 7.68 -9.40
C ALA A 81 -5.19 7.88 -9.26
N VAL A 82 -4.42 7.55 -10.31
CA VAL A 82 -2.96 7.78 -10.35
C VAL A 82 -2.62 9.23 -10.01
N LYS A 83 -3.36 10.21 -10.55
CA LYS A 83 -3.17 11.63 -10.24
C LYS A 83 -3.31 11.94 -8.73
N GLU A 84 -4.32 11.37 -8.09
CA GLU A 84 -4.60 11.61 -6.67
C GLU A 84 -3.55 10.95 -5.77
N LEU A 85 -3.07 9.75 -6.14
CA LEU A 85 -1.97 9.09 -5.46
C LEU A 85 -0.69 9.93 -5.50
N VAL A 86 -0.41 10.53 -6.65
CA VAL A 86 0.74 11.40 -6.86
C VAL A 86 0.60 12.69 -6.04
N GLU A 87 -0.57 13.35 -6.08
CA GLU A 87 -0.86 14.53 -5.27
C GLU A 87 -0.75 14.25 -3.76
N SER A 88 -1.29 13.12 -3.29
CA SER A 88 -1.16 12.65 -1.91
C SER A 88 0.30 12.38 -1.51
N SER A 89 1.12 11.90 -2.44
CA SER A 89 2.55 11.66 -2.21
C SER A 89 3.37 12.96 -2.14
N TYR A 90 2.96 14.01 -2.85
CA TYR A 90 3.54 15.35 -2.71
C TYR A 90 3.03 16.07 -1.44
N SER A 91 1.90 15.65 -0.89
CA SER A 91 1.30 16.21 0.33
C SER A 91 1.83 15.60 1.63
N TRP A 92 3.10 15.18 1.69
CA TRP A 92 3.82 15.15 2.98
C TRP A 92 3.90 16.56 3.61
N ASN A 93 3.68 17.62 2.82
CA ASN A 93 3.64 19.01 3.28
C ASN A 93 2.52 19.32 4.29
N ASN A 94 1.45 18.50 4.36
CA ASN A 94 0.34 18.77 5.27
C ASN A 94 0.55 18.24 6.69
N ILE A 95 1.53 17.34 6.90
CA ILE A 95 1.88 16.85 8.25
C ILE A 95 2.86 17.84 8.93
N LEU A 96 3.69 18.56 8.16
CA LEU A 96 4.56 19.60 8.71
C LEU A 96 3.79 20.87 9.12
N GLY A 97 2.66 21.18 8.47
CA GLY A 97 1.83 22.35 8.76
C GLY A 97 0.96 22.26 10.02
N SER A 98 0.78 21.07 10.61
CA SER A 98 0.01 20.89 11.87
C SER A 98 0.88 20.89 13.14
N MET A 99 2.20 21.10 13.03
CA MET A 99 3.06 21.36 14.20
C MET A 99 3.23 22.85 14.52
N GLU A 100 2.67 23.73 13.69
CA GLU A 100 2.61 25.18 13.93
C GLU A 100 1.15 25.64 14.07
N SER A 101 0.49 25.25 15.16
CA SER A 101 -0.76 25.88 15.64
C SER A 101 -0.85 25.79 17.16
#